data_AF-A0A6G3DJ62-F1
#
_entry.id   AF-A0A6G3DJ62-F1
#
_cell.length_a   1.000
_cell.length_b   1.000
_cell.length_c   1.000
_cell.angle_alpha   90.00
_cell.angle_beta   90.00
_cell.angle_gamma   90.00
#
_symmetry.space_group_name_H-M   'P 1'
#
loop_
_entity.id
_entity.type
_entity.pdbx_description
1 polymer ?
#
loop_
_entity_poly.entity_id
_entity_poly.type
_entity_poly.pdbx_seq_one_letter_code
_entity_poly.pdbx_strand_id
1 'polypeptide(L)'
;RIGDTSLTHRELSRAGLAVSGATVSPTGRLGAGAGVRAVRAPGASWRAEPLDRLWAMPVAEQIARALASDLDVPKAQDTGLAGDTGDTSDGSTQPTAQDGRDGRDGRDLLFLDVTLIGTVREAAGECLLADCDGLTVRLAAAHDDPALPDRENLRLLALLAHGRGPGTRLRVVARLTPAPLPRAVLLAASHPTDPDTHVDLGLDRLRRADLPAEPTAGTSVGAGDARPAPTVQPATASDEAPVHLLRRRVHQAASGGRRVLAFPGSKESEAARLRRYGLGTAGALLTALHATAAERARDPFGRLLPADTGRFATAWLGAAVYTEEVDRALCAAAWGASSPGLDSR
;
A
#
# COMPACT_ATOMS: atom_id res chain seq x y z
N ARG A 1 -19.20 -20.15 4.54
CA ARG A 1 -19.65 -20.74 5.83
C ARG A 1 -18.39 -21.15 6.58
N ILE A 2 -18.28 -20.77 7.84
CA ILE A 2 -17.21 -21.21 8.75
C ILE A 2 -17.92 -21.77 9.98
N GLY A 3 -17.69 -23.06 10.29
CA GLY A 3 -18.53 -23.79 11.24
C GLY A 3 -20.02 -23.65 10.88
N ASP A 4 -20.85 -23.32 11.86
CA ASP A 4 -22.30 -23.20 11.73
C ASP A 4 -22.80 -21.81 11.27
N THR A 5 -21.91 -20.83 11.05
CA THR A 5 -22.32 -19.47 10.63
C THR A 5 -22.17 -19.21 9.13
N SER A 6 -23.19 -18.55 8.57
CA SER A 6 -23.16 -17.93 7.24
C SER A 6 -23.33 -16.43 7.36
N LEU A 7 -22.31 -15.68 6.98
CA LEU A 7 -22.37 -14.24 6.79
C LEU A 7 -22.01 -13.93 5.33
N THR A 8 -22.71 -12.97 4.73
CA THR A 8 -22.26 -12.35 3.49
C THR A 8 -21.00 -11.51 3.75
N HIS A 9 -20.22 -11.21 2.71
CA HIS A 9 -19.06 -10.33 2.84
C HIS A 9 -19.43 -8.96 3.42
N ARG A 10 -20.61 -8.45 3.06
CA ARG A 10 -21.13 -7.18 3.58
C ARG A 10 -21.48 -7.25 5.06
N GLU A 11 -22.07 -8.34 5.52
CA GLU A 11 -22.37 -8.51 6.96
C GLU A 11 -21.09 -8.71 7.78
N LEU A 12 -20.09 -9.37 7.20
CA LEU A 12 -18.77 -9.55 7.80
C LEU A 12 -17.94 -8.26 7.79
N SER A 13 -18.12 -7.34 6.83
CA SER A 13 -17.43 -6.04 6.89
C SER A 13 -17.98 -5.15 8.01
N ARG A 14 -19.26 -5.32 8.36
CA ARG A 14 -19.94 -4.54 9.40
C ARG A 14 -19.92 -5.16 10.79
N ALA A 15 -19.45 -6.40 10.93
CA ALA A 15 -19.42 -7.12 12.20
C ALA A 15 -18.19 -8.02 12.29
N GLY A 16 -17.76 -8.37 13.49
CA GLY A 16 -16.70 -9.34 13.67
C GLY A 16 -17.19 -10.78 13.52
N LEU A 17 -16.25 -11.70 13.29
CA LEU A 17 -16.47 -13.13 13.45
C LEU A 17 -15.41 -13.68 14.40
N ALA A 18 -15.82 -14.13 15.58
CA ALA A 18 -14.96 -14.85 16.50
C ALA A 18 -14.97 -16.33 16.14
N VAL A 19 -13.84 -16.86 15.68
CA VAL A 19 -13.69 -18.25 15.27
C VAL A 19 -12.79 -18.98 16.27
N SER A 20 -13.23 -20.14 16.75
CA SER A 20 -12.48 -21.02 17.64
C SER A 20 -12.43 -22.45 17.09
N GLY A 21 -11.31 -23.13 17.34
CA GLY A 21 -11.10 -24.50 16.85
C GLY A 21 -10.84 -24.61 15.34
N ALA A 22 -10.68 -23.50 14.62
CA ALA A 22 -10.31 -23.51 13.21
C ALA A 22 -8.83 -23.85 13.02
N THR A 23 -8.55 -24.67 12.01
CA THR A 23 -7.19 -24.96 11.54
C THR A 23 -6.84 -24.01 10.40
N VAL A 24 -5.63 -23.46 10.37
CA VAL A 24 -5.15 -22.62 9.26
C VAL A 24 -4.25 -23.47 8.36
N SER A 25 -4.53 -23.51 7.06
CA SER A 25 -3.64 -24.16 6.09
C SER A 25 -2.35 -23.34 5.90
N PRO A 26 -1.27 -23.92 5.33
CA PRO A 26 -0.09 -23.15 4.93
C PRO A 26 -0.38 -22.00 3.95
N THR A 27 -1.51 -22.07 3.26
CA THR A 27 -2.01 -21.03 2.33
C THR A 27 -2.96 -20.04 3.00
N GLY A 28 -3.07 -20.04 4.33
CA GLY A 28 -3.90 -19.12 5.11
C GLY A 28 -5.40 -19.43 5.08
N ARG A 29 -5.82 -20.58 4.57
CA ARG A 29 -7.25 -20.95 4.51
C ARG A 29 -7.69 -21.50 5.86
N LEU A 30 -8.80 -20.97 6.37
CA LEU A 30 -9.46 -21.48 7.57
C LEU A 30 -10.25 -22.76 7.24
N GLY A 31 -9.94 -23.84 7.94
CA GLY A 31 -10.70 -25.09 7.91
C GLY A 31 -12.02 -24.94 8.67
N ALA A 32 -13.05 -25.63 8.20
CA ALA A 32 -14.41 -25.60 8.77
C ALA A 32 -14.83 -26.99 9.29
N GLY A 33 -13.92 -27.70 9.97
CA GLY A 33 -14.17 -29.03 10.53
C GLY A 33 -15.22 -29.06 11.65
N ALA A 34 -15.61 -30.25 12.09
CA ALA A 34 -16.68 -30.45 13.08
C ALA A 34 -16.44 -29.79 14.46
N GLY A 35 -15.19 -29.44 14.79
CA GLY A 35 -14.83 -28.71 16.01
C GLY A 35 -14.85 -27.18 15.89
N VAL A 36 -15.13 -26.64 14.69
CA VAL A 36 -15.04 -25.20 14.42
C VAL A 36 -16.32 -24.50 14.86
N ARG A 37 -16.18 -23.59 15.82
CA ARG A 37 -17.27 -22.71 16.23
C ARG A 37 -16.96 -21.30 15.79
N ALA A 38 -17.93 -20.67 15.14
CA ALA A 38 -17.84 -19.29 14.72
C ALA A 38 -19.08 -18.55 15.21
N VAL A 39 -18.86 -17.42 15.87
CA VAL A 39 -19.92 -16.59 16.45
C VAL A 39 -19.74 -15.17 15.95
N ARG A 40 -20.83 -14.54 15.55
CA ARG A 40 -20.81 -13.12 15.18
C ARG A 40 -20.44 -12.30 16.40
N ALA A 41 -19.37 -11.53 16.30
CA ALA A 41 -18.96 -10.57 17.31
C ALA A 41 -19.52 -9.20 16.94
N PRO A 42 -20.09 -8.43 17.90
CA PRO A 42 -20.39 -7.03 17.65
C PRO A 42 -19.09 -6.29 17.31
N GLY A 43 -19.11 -5.48 16.25
CA GLY A 43 -18.00 -4.59 15.93
C GLY A 43 -17.92 -3.42 16.92
N ALA A 44 -16.81 -2.69 16.91
CA ALA A 44 -16.67 -1.42 17.62
C ALA A 44 -16.92 -0.25 16.64
N SER A 45 -17.55 0.83 17.11
CA SER A 45 -17.62 2.06 16.31
C SER A 45 -16.24 2.70 16.22
N TRP A 46 -15.98 3.45 15.16
CA TRP A 46 -14.68 4.09 14.96
C TRP A 46 -14.32 5.10 16.05
N ARG A 47 -15.33 5.65 16.74
CA ARG A 47 -15.19 6.62 17.83
C ARG A 47 -15.22 5.98 19.22
N ALA A 48 -15.40 4.66 19.29
CA ALA A 48 -15.34 3.92 20.53
C ALA A 48 -13.95 3.30 20.73
N GLU A 49 -13.54 3.17 21.99
CA GLU A 49 -12.41 2.31 22.33
C GLU A 49 -12.73 0.85 21.97
N PRO A 50 -11.75 0.06 21.50
CA PRO A 50 -10.32 0.35 21.42
C PRO A 50 -9.86 0.95 20.08
N LEU A 51 -10.78 1.39 19.20
CA LEU A 51 -10.45 1.83 17.85
C LEU A 51 -10.09 3.32 17.77
N ASP A 52 -10.72 4.18 18.57
CA ASP A 52 -10.52 5.63 18.52
C ASP A 52 -9.03 6.02 18.66
N ARG A 53 -8.30 5.34 19.54
CA ARG A 53 -6.85 5.51 19.73
C ARG A 53 -6.00 5.32 18.47
N LEU A 54 -6.48 4.58 17.47
CA LEU A 54 -5.76 4.40 16.20
C LEU A 54 -5.71 5.70 15.40
N TRP A 55 -6.76 6.51 15.47
CA TRP A 55 -6.82 7.84 14.85
C TRP A 55 -6.11 8.91 15.67
N ALA A 56 -5.94 8.71 16.98
CA ALA A 56 -5.18 9.60 17.84
C ALA A 56 -3.64 9.49 17.64
N MET A 57 -3.17 8.43 16.97
CA MET A 57 -1.74 8.22 16.71
C MET A 57 -1.21 9.26 15.70
N PRO A 58 -0.06 9.91 15.97
CA PRO A 58 0.53 10.87 15.03
C PRO A 58 0.73 10.27 13.64
N VAL A 59 0.38 11.02 12.60
CA VAL A 59 0.42 10.55 11.20
C VAL A 59 1.80 10.02 10.81
N ALA A 60 2.88 10.71 11.22
CA ALA A 60 4.25 10.28 10.97
C ALA A 60 4.57 8.89 11.59
N GLU A 61 4.06 8.59 12.78
CA GLU A 61 4.23 7.28 13.41
C GLU A 61 3.45 6.19 12.67
N GLN A 62 2.23 6.50 12.19
CA GLN A 62 1.46 5.56 11.39
C GLN A 62 2.16 5.21 10.08
N ILE A 63 2.76 6.22 9.43
CA ILE A 63 3.51 6.05 8.19
C ILE A 63 4.79 5.24 8.43
N ALA A 64 5.57 5.57 9.45
CA ALA A 64 6.77 4.81 9.80
C ALA A 64 6.45 3.33 10.07
N ARG A 65 5.35 3.07 10.80
CA ARG A 65 4.83 1.72 11.03
C ARG A 65 4.43 1.02 9.73
N ALA A 66 3.70 1.70 8.86
CA ALA A 66 3.25 1.14 7.58
C ALA A 66 4.43 0.80 6.67
N LEU A 67 5.43 1.68 6.57
CA LEU A 67 6.66 1.45 5.82
C LEU A 67 7.49 0.29 6.38
N ALA A 68 7.50 0.09 7.71
CA ALA A 68 8.19 -1.02 8.34
C ALA A 68 7.48 -2.37 8.11
N SER A 69 6.15 -2.37 8.01
CA SER A 69 5.36 -3.60 7.84
C SER A 69 5.60 -4.33 6.52
N ASP A 70 6.00 -3.58 5.48
CA ASP A 70 6.31 -4.12 4.15
C ASP A 70 7.63 -4.92 4.12
N LEU A 71 8.50 -4.73 5.14
CA LEU A 71 9.79 -5.41 5.26
C LEU A 71 9.71 -6.77 5.98
N ASP A 72 8.57 -7.10 6.60
CA ASP A 72 8.37 -8.36 7.33
C ASP A 72 8.14 -9.52 6.34
N VAL A 73 9.21 -9.94 5.66
CA VAL A 73 9.24 -11.21 4.94
C VAL A 73 9.00 -12.32 5.97
N PRO A 74 8.01 -13.21 5.78
CA PRO A 74 7.85 -14.36 6.66
C PRO A 74 9.17 -15.14 6.67
N LYS A 75 9.81 -15.26 7.85
CA LYS A 75 10.88 -16.25 8.03
C LYS A 75 10.29 -17.58 7.57
N ALA A 76 10.85 -18.15 6.51
CA ALA A 76 10.57 -19.52 6.12
C ALA A 76 10.79 -20.35 7.38
N GLN A 77 9.70 -20.90 7.91
CA GLN A 77 9.77 -21.82 9.03
C GLN A 77 10.69 -22.95 8.59
N ASP A 78 11.72 -23.23 9.40
CA ASP A 78 12.64 -24.34 9.19
C ASP A 78 11.83 -25.55 8.72
N THR A 79 11.97 -25.88 7.43
CA THR A 79 11.59 -27.20 6.94
C THR A 79 12.60 -28.14 7.56
N GLY A 80 12.30 -28.57 8.79
CA GLY A 80 13.03 -29.60 9.49
C GLY A 80 13.04 -30.85 8.61
N LEU A 81 14.11 -31.03 7.86
CA LEU A 81 14.60 -32.33 7.45
C LEU A 81 15.06 -33.04 8.73
N ALA A 82 14.11 -33.51 9.53
CA ALA A 82 14.36 -34.43 10.63
C ALA A 82 14.27 -35.85 10.06
N GLY A 83 15.42 -36.51 10.03
CA GLY A 83 15.54 -37.92 9.74
C GLY A 83 14.71 -38.75 10.71
N ASP A 84 14.13 -39.79 10.14
CA ASP A 84 13.47 -40.89 10.83
C ASP A 84 14.47 -41.62 11.74
N THR A 85 14.35 -41.41 13.04
CA THR A 85 14.66 -42.42 14.06
C THR A 85 13.73 -42.19 15.23
N GLY A 86 12.79 -43.13 15.41
CA GLY A 86 11.86 -43.11 16.54
C GLY A 86 12.56 -43.32 17.88
N ASP A 87 12.04 -42.67 18.91
CA ASP A 87 11.69 -43.37 20.15
C ASP A 87 10.64 -42.58 20.94
N THR A 88 9.73 -43.34 21.53
CA THR A 88 8.65 -42.94 22.43
C THR A 88 9.17 -42.30 23.72
N SER A 89 8.65 -41.13 24.10
CA SER A 89 8.37 -40.85 25.50
C SER A 89 7.34 -39.73 25.70
N ASP A 90 6.49 -40.04 26.67
CA ASP A 90 5.37 -39.30 27.21
C ASP A 90 5.85 -38.02 27.90
N GLY A 91 5.19 -36.89 27.60
CA GLY A 91 5.61 -35.58 28.08
C GLY A 91 4.52 -34.56 27.82
N SER A 92 3.59 -34.46 28.77
CA SER A 92 2.52 -33.48 28.84
C SER A 92 3.04 -32.05 28.64
N THR A 93 3.09 -31.60 27.40
CA THR A 93 3.31 -30.20 27.05
C THR A 93 1.93 -29.55 27.06
N GLN A 94 1.57 -28.95 28.19
CA GLN A 94 0.50 -27.95 28.25
C GLN A 94 0.74 -26.95 27.10
N PRO A 95 -0.23 -26.73 26.20
CA PRO A 95 -0.11 -25.64 25.25
C PRO A 95 -0.21 -24.36 26.07
N THR A 96 0.94 -23.76 26.39
CA THR A 96 0.97 -22.37 26.76
C THR A 96 0.24 -21.64 25.66
N ALA A 97 -0.82 -20.92 26.04
CA ALA A 97 -1.50 -19.94 25.20
C ALA A 97 -0.47 -18.87 24.85
N GLN A 98 0.39 -19.19 23.90
CA GLN A 98 1.30 -18.27 23.27
C GLN A 98 0.41 -17.38 22.41
N ASP A 99 -0.07 -16.32 23.04
CA ASP A 99 -0.34 -15.00 22.47
C ASP A 99 -0.41 -15.02 20.94
N GLY A 100 -1.63 -14.91 20.40
CA GLY A 100 -1.94 -14.75 18.98
C GLY A 100 -1.40 -13.44 18.41
N ARG A 101 -0.08 -13.28 18.43
CA ARG A 101 0.66 -12.20 17.79
C ARG A 101 1.00 -12.57 16.35
N ASP A 102 -0.01 -12.91 15.55
CA ASP A 102 0.03 -12.49 14.15
C ASP A 102 -0.42 -11.02 14.09
N GLY A 103 0.35 -10.14 14.73
CA GLY A 103 0.14 -8.68 14.69
C GLY A 103 0.50 -8.05 13.34
N ARG A 104 0.52 -8.85 12.27
CA ARG A 104 0.87 -8.41 10.91
C ARG A 104 -0.34 -7.84 10.17
N ASP A 105 -1.54 -8.28 10.51
CA ASP A 105 -2.76 -7.86 9.82
C ASP A 105 -3.16 -6.44 10.24
N GLY A 106 -2.86 -5.47 9.38
CA GLY A 106 -3.28 -4.07 9.54
C GLY A 106 -2.20 -3.09 9.99
N ARG A 107 -0.92 -3.48 10.05
CA ARG A 107 0.19 -2.54 10.32
C ARG A 107 0.46 -1.55 9.19
N ASP A 108 0.09 -1.94 7.98
CA ASP A 108 0.11 -1.19 6.73
C ASP A 108 -1.03 -0.15 6.60
N LEU A 109 -2.02 -0.22 7.50
CA LEU A 109 -3.16 0.68 7.50
C LEU A 109 -2.84 2.02 8.16
N LEU A 110 -3.45 3.06 7.61
CA LEU A 110 -3.46 4.43 8.11
C LEU A 110 -4.86 4.76 8.58
N PHE A 111 -4.97 5.35 9.76
CA PHE A 111 -6.19 5.78 10.42
C PHE A 111 -6.12 7.30 10.54
N LEU A 112 -6.70 8.00 9.57
CA LEU A 112 -6.50 9.45 9.41
C LEU A 112 -7.81 10.20 9.62
N ASP A 113 -7.75 11.31 10.34
CA ASP A 113 -8.79 12.35 10.26
C ASP A 113 -8.35 13.36 9.20
N VAL A 114 -9.15 13.51 8.15
CA VAL A 114 -8.77 14.29 6.98
C VAL A 114 -9.84 15.31 6.62
N THR A 115 -9.43 16.44 6.07
CA THR A 115 -10.32 17.46 5.51
C THR A 115 -10.17 17.44 4.00
N LEU A 116 -11.24 17.21 3.25
CA LEU A 116 -11.17 17.17 1.79
C LEU A 116 -10.93 18.58 1.22
N ILE A 117 -9.88 18.74 0.40
CA ILE A 117 -9.43 20.07 -0.08
C ILE A 117 -9.41 20.22 -1.61
N GLY A 118 -9.40 19.13 -2.37
CA GLY A 118 -9.50 19.23 -3.83
C GLY A 118 -9.26 17.92 -4.55
N THR A 119 -8.97 17.99 -5.85
CA THR A 119 -8.57 16.83 -6.66
C THR A 119 -7.36 17.17 -7.51
N VAL A 120 -6.57 16.15 -7.84
CA VAL A 120 -5.45 16.26 -8.79
C VAL A 120 -5.51 15.09 -9.77
N ARG A 121 -5.07 15.34 -11.00
CA ARG A 121 -4.92 14.30 -12.02
C ARG A 121 -3.45 14.11 -12.31
N GLU A 122 -2.97 12.90 -12.11
CA GLU A 122 -1.57 12.56 -12.29
C GLU A 122 -1.45 11.39 -13.29
N ALA A 123 -0.23 11.02 -13.67
CA ALA A 123 0.01 9.92 -14.62
C ALA A 123 -0.58 8.58 -14.14
N ALA A 124 -0.59 8.35 -12.83
CA ALA A 124 -1.17 7.17 -12.19
C ALA A 124 -2.66 7.33 -11.82
N GLY A 125 -3.38 8.29 -12.41
CA GLY A 125 -4.83 8.45 -12.25
C GLY A 125 -5.26 9.68 -11.44
N GLU A 126 -6.58 9.75 -11.19
CA GLU A 126 -7.22 10.81 -10.40
C GLU A 126 -7.02 10.53 -8.90
N CYS A 127 -6.66 11.56 -8.14
CA CYS A 127 -6.57 11.52 -6.69
C CYS A 127 -7.44 12.60 -6.05
N LEU A 128 -8.06 12.24 -4.93
CA LEU A 128 -8.68 13.17 -4.00
C LEU A 128 -7.59 13.70 -3.06
N LEU A 129 -7.48 15.02 -2.95
CA LEU A 129 -6.56 15.68 -2.04
C LEU A 129 -7.27 15.95 -0.72
N ALA A 130 -6.59 15.62 0.37
CA ALA A 130 -7.06 15.90 1.71
C ALA A 130 -5.94 16.49 2.57
N ASP A 131 -6.29 17.39 3.48
CA ASP A 131 -5.41 17.88 4.53
C ASP A 131 -5.55 17.01 5.78
N CYS A 132 -4.44 16.59 6.36
CA CYS A 132 -4.36 15.82 7.59
C CYS A 132 -3.35 16.51 8.51
N ASP A 133 -3.84 17.41 9.37
CA ASP A 133 -3.03 18.22 10.28
C ASP A 133 -1.86 18.96 9.58
N GLY A 134 -2.13 19.57 8.42
CA GLY A 134 -1.14 20.26 7.60
C GLY A 134 -0.37 19.37 6.61
N LEU A 135 -0.51 18.05 6.69
CA LEU A 135 0.00 17.12 5.69
C LEU A 135 -0.99 16.95 4.54
N THR A 136 -0.57 17.25 3.31
CA THR A 136 -1.38 16.97 2.12
C THR A 136 -1.29 15.48 1.75
N VAL A 137 -2.40 14.77 1.91
CA VAL A 137 -2.56 13.35 1.59
C VAL A 137 -3.25 13.19 0.23
N ARG A 138 -2.70 12.32 -0.61
CA ARG A 138 -3.30 11.90 -1.88
C ARG A 138 -4.07 10.60 -1.69
N LEU A 139 -5.40 10.67 -1.76
CA LEU A 139 -6.29 9.52 -1.66
C LEU A 139 -6.60 8.98 -3.07
N ALA A 140 -6.32 7.69 -3.27
CA ALA A 140 -6.57 6.98 -4.53
C ALA A 140 -7.61 5.87 -4.35
N ALA A 141 -8.30 5.52 -5.43
CA ALA A 141 -9.17 4.34 -5.47
C ALA A 141 -8.32 3.06 -5.41
N ALA A 142 -8.84 2.01 -4.77
CA ALA A 142 -8.15 0.71 -4.73
C ALA A 142 -8.14 0.02 -6.10
N HIS A 143 -9.21 0.20 -6.87
CA HIS A 143 -9.37 -0.37 -8.20
C HIS A 143 -10.06 0.62 -9.15
N ASP A 144 -9.70 0.55 -10.43
CA ASP A 144 -10.31 1.33 -11.51
C ASP A 144 -11.41 0.58 -12.28
N ASP A 145 -11.73 -0.66 -11.88
CA ASP A 145 -12.76 -1.47 -12.54
C ASP A 145 -14.14 -0.81 -12.42
N PRO A 146 -14.85 -0.54 -13.54
CA PRO A 146 -16.16 0.12 -13.52
C PRO A 146 -17.25 -0.68 -12.80
N ALA A 147 -17.09 -1.99 -12.62
CA ALA A 147 -18.01 -2.82 -11.84
C ALA A 147 -17.88 -2.55 -10.33
N LEU A 148 -16.74 -2.04 -9.87
CA LEU A 148 -16.46 -1.77 -8.47
C LEU A 148 -16.86 -0.33 -8.08
N PRO A 149 -17.25 -0.10 -6.80
CA PRO A 149 -17.69 1.23 -6.36
C PRO A 149 -16.57 2.26 -6.17
N ASP A 150 -15.30 1.83 -6.02
CA ASP A 150 -14.19 2.64 -5.53
C ASP A 150 -14.07 4.00 -6.25
N ARG A 151 -13.99 3.97 -7.59
CA ARG A 151 -13.79 5.16 -8.41
C ARG A 151 -14.98 6.12 -8.33
N GLU A 152 -16.20 5.59 -8.35
CA GLU A 152 -17.41 6.42 -8.31
C GLU A 152 -17.61 7.04 -6.93
N ASN A 153 -17.33 6.28 -5.86
CA ASN A 153 -17.33 6.80 -4.50
C ASN A 153 -16.30 7.92 -4.34
N LEU A 154 -15.08 7.77 -4.87
CA LEU A 154 -14.04 8.81 -4.83
C LEU A 154 -14.50 10.09 -5.55
N ARG A 155 -15.18 9.96 -6.69
CA ARG A 155 -15.76 11.11 -7.41
C ARG A 155 -16.87 11.80 -6.63
N LEU A 156 -17.73 11.06 -5.94
CA LEU A 156 -18.77 11.64 -5.09
C LEU A 156 -18.17 12.38 -3.89
N LEU A 157 -17.15 11.81 -3.26
CA LEU A 157 -16.41 12.48 -2.18
C LEU A 157 -15.68 13.74 -2.69
N ALA A 158 -15.17 13.74 -3.91
CA ALA A 158 -14.55 14.93 -4.51
C ALA A 158 -15.50 16.14 -4.61
N LEU A 159 -16.82 15.91 -4.72
CA LEU A 159 -17.79 17.01 -4.70
C LEU A 159 -17.80 17.77 -3.37
N LEU A 160 -17.43 17.10 -2.28
CA LEU A 160 -17.35 17.69 -0.95
C LEU A 160 -16.11 18.60 -0.78
N ALA A 161 -15.14 18.48 -1.68
CA ALA A 161 -13.94 19.32 -1.65
C ALA A 161 -14.14 20.69 -2.30
N HIS A 162 -15.21 20.89 -3.08
CA HIS A 162 -15.42 22.07 -3.92
C HIS A 162 -16.42 23.10 -3.35
N GLY A 163 -16.81 22.98 -2.07
CA GLY A 163 -17.71 23.91 -1.41
C GLY A 163 -17.05 25.25 -1.01
N ARG A 164 -17.84 26.32 -0.86
CA ARG A 164 -17.37 27.65 -0.37
C ARG A 164 -17.06 27.68 1.14
N GLY A 165 -17.13 26.55 1.83
CA GLY A 165 -16.93 26.44 3.28
C GLY A 165 -15.61 25.75 3.64
N PRO A 166 -15.31 25.58 4.94
CA PRO A 166 -14.26 24.65 5.36
C PRO A 166 -14.57 23.26 4.77
N GLY A 167 -13.57 22.60 4.21
CA GLY A 167 -13.73 21.29 3.56
C GLY A 167 -14.38 20.26 4.49
N THR A 168 -15.02 19.24 3.93
CA THR A 168 -15.67 18.21 4.74
C THR A 168 -14.61 17.38 5.47
N ARG A 169 -14.72 17.32 6.81
CA ARG A 169 -13.88 16.46 7.64
C ARG A 169 -14.44 15.05 7.65
N LEU A 170 -13.60 14.08 7.32
CA LEU A 170 -13.91 12.66 7.33
C LEU A 170 -12.86 11.93 8.16
N ARG A 171 -13.32 10.94 8.91
CA ARG A 171 -12.45 9.90 9.42
C ARG A 171 -12.25 8.89 8.31
N VAL A 172 -11.03 8.42 8.06
CA VAL A 172 -10.74 7.47 6.98
C VAL A 172 -9.79 6.36 7.42
N VAL A 173 -9.94 5.20 6.78
CA VAL A 173 -8.97 4.10 6.80
C VAL A 173 -8.40 3.97 5.40
N ALA A 174 -7.08 3.99 5.29
CA ALA A 174 -6.39 3.88 4.01
C ALA A 174 -5.18 2.94 4.11
N ARG A 175 -4.67 2.48 2.97
CA ARG A 175 -3.42 1.72 2.88
C ARG A 175 -2.37 2.56 2.19
N LEU A 176 -1.18 2.65 2.79
CA LEU A 176 -0.06 3.36 2.18
C LEU A 176 0.40 2.62 0.92
N THR A 177 0.64 3.37 -0.16
CA THR A 177 1.34 2.87 -1.37
C THR A 177 2.61 3.69 -1.54
N PRO A 178 3.79 3.14 -1.15
CA PRO A 178 5.06 3.83 -1.30
C PRO A 178 5.36 4.13 -2.77
N ALA A 179 5.67 5.38 -3.05
CA ALA A 179 6.01 5.88 -4.37
C ALA A 179 6.71 7.24 -4.23
N PRO A 180 7.40 7.74 -5.28
CA PRO A 180 8.00 9.07 -5.27
C PRO A 180 6.97 10.18 -5.05
N LEU A 181 5.76 10.00 -5.60
CA LEU A 181 4.57 10.72 -5.19
C LEU A 181 3.71 9.78 -4.32
N PRO A 182 3.88 9.79 -2.99
CA PRO A 182 3.18 8.86 -2.13
C PRO A 182 1.66 9.05 -2.14
N ARG A 183 0.97 7.92 -2.07
CA ARG A 183 -0.50 7.82 -2.13
C ARG A 183 -1.01 6.93 -1.02
N ALA A 184 -2.23 7.18 -0.60
CA ALA A 184 -2.99 6.34 0.31
C ALA A 184 -4.22 5.82 -0.43
N VAL A 185 -4.32 4.50 -0.58
CA VAL A 185 -5.50 3.83 -1.14
C VAL A 185 -6.62 3.92 -0.12
N LEU A 186 -7.70 4.62 -0.44
CA LEU A 186 -8.82 4.83 0.47
C LEU A 186 -9.66 3.54 0.56
N LEU A 187 -9.73 2.94 1.74
CA LEU A 187 -10.43 1.67 1.98
C LEU A 187 -11.79 1.87 2.63
N ALA A 188 -11.87 2.77 3.61
CA ALA A 188 -13.11 3.15 4.25
C ALA A 188 -13.12 4.63 4.62
N ALA A 189 -14.30 5.25 4.69
CA ALA A 189 -14.49 6.62 5.18
C ALA A 189 -15.74 6.70 6.08
N SER A 190 -15.76 7.61 7.04
CA SER A 190 -16.98 7.94 7.78
C SER A 190 -18.03 8.45 6.80
N HIS A 191 -19.30 8.16 7.05
CA HIS A 191 -20.36 8.61 6.16
C HIS A 191 -20.47 10.15 6.19
N PRO A 192 -20.53 10.84 5.03
CA PRO A 192 -20.50 12.30 4.98
C PRO A 192 -21.62 13.01 5.77
N THR A 193 -22.78 12.37 5.92
CA THR A 193 -23.93 12.88 6.68
C THR A 193 -24.14 12.25 8.05
N ASP A 194 -23.44 11.14 8.35
CA ASP A 194 -23.59 10.40 9.61
C ASP A 194 -22.21 9.90 10.09
N PRO A 195 -21.50 10.70 10.90
CA PRO A 195 -20.13 10.38 11.32
C PRO A 195 -19.98 9.13 12.18
N ASP A 196 -21.07 8.54 12.69
CA ASP A 196 -21.06 7.31 13.48
C ASP A 196 -21.12 6.04 12.60
N THR A 197 -21.45 6.21 11.32
CA THR A 197 -21.40 5.16 10.33
C THR A 197 -20.21 5.34 9.38
N HIS A 198 -19.84 4.27 8.69
CA HIS A 198 -18.77 4.28 7.69
C HIS A 198 -19.26 3.70 6.37
N VAL A 199 -18.48 3.92 5.33
CA VAL A 199 -18.65 3.38 3.99
C VAL A 199 -17.39 2.61 3.65
N ASP A 200 -17.54 1.34 3.29
CA ASP A 200 -16.45 0.52 2.76
C ASP A 200 -16.34 0.79 1.26
N LEU A 201 -15.26 1.45 0.81
CA LEU A 201 -15.19 2.04 -0.53
C LEU A 201 -15.29 1.01 -1.67
N GLY A 202 -14.85 -0.23 -1.43
CA GLY A 202 -14.94 -1.32 -2.41
C GLY A 202 -16.23 -2.14 -2.35
N LEU A 203 -17.09 -1.94 -1.34
CA LEU A 203 -18.30 -2.74 -1.12
C LEU A 203 -19.59 -1.93 -1.18
N ASP A 204 -19.59 -0.75 -0.58
CA ASP A 204 -20.76 0.13 -0.53
C ASP A 204 -20.73 1.13 -1.68
N ARG A 205 -21.91 1.54 -2.16
CA ARG A 205 -22.07 2.57 -3.19
C ARG A 205 -22.65 3.81 -2.57
N LEU A 206 -21.85 4.88 -2.51
CA LEU A 206 -22.33 6.22 -2.22
C LEU A 206 -23.24 6.69 -3.35
N ARG A 207 -24.21 7.52 -2.98
CA ARG A 207 -25.11 8.23 -3.89
C ARG A 207 -25.05 9.71 -3.58
N ARG A 208 -25.58 10.52 -4.50
CA ARG A 208 -25.66 11.97 -4.27
C ARG A 208 -26.52 12.34 -3.05
N ALA A 209 -27.49 11.51 -2.68
CA ALA A 209 -28.32 11.69 -1.48
C ALA A 209 -27.55 11.44 -0.16
N ASP A 210 -26.41 10.75 -0.24
CA ASP A 210 -25.56 10.45 0.92
C ASP A 210 -24.56 11.58 1.21
N LEU A 211 -24.57 12.62 0.38
CA LEU A 211 -23.78 13.84 0.55
C LEU A 211 -24.63 14.90 1.27
N PRO A 212 -24.02 15.73 2.16
CA PRO A 212 -24.72 16.85 2.76
C PRO A 212 -25.31 17.76 1.67
N ALA A 213 -26.55 18.22 1.89
CA ALA A 213 -27.15 19.22 1.02
C ALA A 213 -26.32 20.51 1.09
N GLU A 214 -26.03 21.12 -0.05
CA GLU A 214 -25.39 22.43 -0.05
C GLU A 214 -26.29 23.41 0.71
N PRO A 215 -25.77 24.13 1.72
CA PRO A 215 -26.55 25.15 2.39
C PRO A 215 -26.96 26.19 1.35
N THR A 216 -28.27 26.30 1.12
CA THR A 216 -28.85 27.27 0.19
C THR A 216 -28.45 28.65 0.70
N ALA A 217 -27.63 29.36 -0.09
CA ALA A 217 -27.09 30.66 0.29
C ALA A 217 -28.23 31.66 0.55
N GLY A 218 -28.56 31.86 1.82
CA GLY A 218 -29.28 33.04 2.29
C GLY A 218 -28.38 34.27 2.13
N THR A 219 -28.91 35.25 1.40
CA THR A 219 -28.53 36.66 1.25
C THR A 219 -27.23 37.14 1.94
N SER A 220 -26.27 37.52 1.10
CA SER A 220 -24.99 38.25 1.26
C SER A 220 -24.73 39.11 2.51
N VAL A 221 -23.46 39.23 2.94
CA VAL A 221 -22.54 40.40 2.73
C VAL A 221 -21.15 40.06 3.30
N GLY A 222 -20.09 40.38 2.55
CA GLY A 222 -18.70 40.41 3.04
C GLY A 222 -17.68 39.83 2.06
N ALA A 223 -17.30 40.62 1.04
CA ALA A 223 -16.14 40.32 0.21
C ALA A 223 -14.85 40.59 1.01
N GLY A 224 -14.40 39.60 1.78
CA GLY A 224 -13.05 39.55 2.34
C GLY A 224 -12.19 38.61 1.52
N ASP A 225 -10.97 39.04 1.20
CA ASP A 225 -9.98 38.39 0.31
C ASP A 225 -10.04 36.86 0.29
N ALA A 226 -10.69 36.33 -0.74
CA ALA A 226 -10.68 34.91 -1.05
C ALA A 226 -9.29 34.55 -1.59
N ARG A 227 -8.43 33.96 -0.75
CA ARG A 227 -7.22 33.31 -1.22
C ARG A 227 -7.66 32.16 -2.13
N PRO A 228 -7.33 32.16 -3.43
CA PRO A 228 -7.75 31.09 -4.33
C PRO A 228 -7.22 29.76 -3.81
N ALA A 229 -8.09 28.75 -3.79
CA ALA A 229 -7.67 27.37 -3.50
C ALA A 229 -6.54 27.01 -4.47
N PRO A 230 -5.42 26.44 -3.99
CA PRO A 230 -4.31 26.11 -4.86
C PRO A 230 -4.77 25.05 -5.85
N THR A 231 -4.94 25.44 -7.11
CA THR A 231 -4.94 24.50 -8.22
C THR A 231 -3.54 23.94 -8.32
N VAL A 232 -3.30 22.80 -7.66
CA VAL A 232 -2.05 22.06 -7.79
C VAL A 232 -1.98 21.59 -9.24
N GLN A 233 -1.14 22.25 -10.03
CA GLN A 233 -0.86 21.86 -11.40
C GLN A 233 -0.29 20.43 -11.39
N PRO A 234 -0.69 19.58 -12.35
CA PRO A 234 -0.13 18.24 -12.45
C PRO A 234 1.38 18.35 -12.63
N ALA A 235 2.13 17.58 -11.84
CA ALA A 235 3.56 17.40 -12.05
C ALA A 235 3.77 16.98 -13.51
N THR A 236 4.53 17.77 -14.27
CA THR A 236 4.88 17.44 -15.65
C THR A 236 5.81 16.23 -15.65
N ALA A 237 5.87 15.46 -16.75
CA ALA A 237 6.76 14.29 -16.86
C ALA A 237 8.25 14.60 -16.61
N SER A 238 8.64 15.88 -16.60
CA SER A 238 9.97 16.36 -16.20
C SER A 238 10.24 16.36 -14.70
N ASP A 239 9.20 16.23 -13.87
CA ASP A 239 9.27 16.24 -12.40
C ASP A 239 9.38 14.82 -11.81
N GLU A 240 9.27 13.79 -12.65
CA GLU A 240 9.47 12.40 -12.23
C GLU A 240 10.97 12.12 -12.09
N ALA A 241 11.41 11.83 -10.86
CA ALA A 241 12.77 11.37 -10.61
C ALA A 241 13.12 10.22 -11.59
N PRO A 242 14.33 10.19 -12.18
CA PRO A 242 14.66 9.23 -13.25
C PRO A 242 14.75 7.77 -12.78
N VAL A 243 14.34 7.46 -11.54
CA VAL A 243 14.21 6.12 -10.97
C VAL A 243 13.30 5.22 -11.82
N HIS A 244 12.29 5.80 -12.50
CA HIS A 244 11.43 5.07 -13.43
C HIS A 244 12.21 4.35 -14.54
N LEU A 245 13.40 4.84 -14.92
CA LEU A 245 14.26 4.19 -15.91
C LEU A 245 14.72 2.82 -15.42
N LEU A 246 15.15 2.71 -14.15
CA LEU A 246 15.56 1.44 -13.56
C LEU A 246 14.35 0.51 -13.37
N ARG A 247 13.25 1.03 -12.79
CA ARG A 247 12.01 0.28 -12.56
C ARG A 247 11.45 -0.33 -13.84
N ARG A 248 11.43 0.43 -14.94
CA ARG A 248 11.01 -0.06 -16.25
C ARG A 248 11.81 -1.29 -16.69
N ARG A 249 13.13 -1.31 -16.46
CA ARG A 249 13.99 -2.44 -16.84
C ARG A 249 13.78 -3.66 -15.94
N VAL A 250 13.53 -3.45 -14.65
CA VAL A 250 13.14 -4.51 -13.71
C VAL A 250 11.85 -5.19 -14.18
N HIS A 251 10.80 -4.43 -14.50
CA HIS A 251 9.54 -4.99 -15.00
C HIS A 251 9.69 -5.67 -16.37
N GLN A 252 10.47 -5.07 -17.29
CA GLN A 252 10.74 -5.69 -18.59
C GLN A 252 11.44 -7.04 -18.47
N ALA A 253 12.39 -7.19 -17.54
CA ALA A 253 13.02 -8.48 -17.27
C ALA A 253 12.05 -9.50 -16.66
N ALA A 254 11.10 -9.07 -15.83
CA ALA A 254 10.10 -9.96 -15.26
C ALA A 254 9.14 -10.52 -16.33
N SER A 255 8.62 -9.66 -17.21
CA SER A 255 7.68 -10.07 -18.26
C SER A 255 8.34 -10.72 -19.47
N GLY A 256 9.51 -10.21 -19.88
CA GLY A 256 10.19 -10.60 -21.12
C GLY A 256 11.43 -11.47 -20.93
N GLY A 257 11.84 -11.70 -19.69
CA GLY A 257 13.04 -12.47 -19.36
C GLY A 257 14.35 -11.74 -19.67
N ARG A 258 15.46 -12.39 -19.29
CA ARG A 258 16.83 -11.85 -19.41
C ARG A 258 17.16 -11.30 -20.80
N ARG A 259 16.72 -11.98 -21.86
CA ARG A 259 17.13 -11.66 -23.24
C ARG A 259 16.65 -10.29 -23.72
N VAL A 260 15.56 -9.77 -23.16
CA VAL A 260 15.05 -8.44 -23.49
C VAL A 260 16.03 -7.33 -23.09
N LEU A 261 16.82 -7.57 -22.05
CA LEU A 261 17.82 -6.62 -21.54
C LEU A 261 19.22 -6.80 -22.14
N ALA A 262 19.43 -7.80 -22.98
CA ALA A 262 20.73 -8.12 -23.56
C ALA A 262 21.15 -7.17 -24.70
N PHE A 263 20.26 -6.30 -25.16
CA PHE A 263 20.50 -5.38 -26.26
C PHE A 263 20.70 -3.95 -25.74
N PRO A 264 21.85 -3.30 -26.03
CA PRO A 264 22.07 -1.93 -25.60
C PRO A 264 21.09 -0.97 -26.29
N GLY A 265 20.48 -0.06 -25.49
CA GLY A 265 19.74 1.10 -25.99
C GLY A 265 20.66 2.21 -26.55
N SER A 266 20.06 3.26 -27.12
CA SER A 266 20.75 4.31 -27.91
C SER A 266 21.62 5.30 -27.10
N LYS A 267 22.18 6.31 -27.80
CA LYS A 267 23.43 7.09 -27.57
C LYS A 267 23.71 7.66 -26.18
N GLU A 268 22.76 7.71 -25.28
CA GLU A 268 23.03 8.02 -23.87
C GLU A 268 22.51 6.88 -23.00
N SER A 269 23.43 6.21 -22.30
CA SER A 269 23.06 5.15 -21.38
C SER A 269 22.15 5.72 -20.30
N GLU A 270 20.97 5.12 -20.10
CA GLU A 270 20.06 5.41 -18.99
C GLU A 270 20.81 5.45 -17.64
N ALA A 271 21.87 4.65 -17.49
CA ALA A 271 22.75 4.65 -16.33
C ALA A 271 23.54 5.97 -16.15
N ALA A 272 24.00 6.58 -17.26
CA ALA A 272 24.66 7.89 -17.23
C ALA A 272 23.68 9.00 -16.84
N ARG A 273 22.43 8.90 -17.32
CA ARG A 273 21.36 9.81 -16.89
C ARG A 273 21.12 9.71 -15.39
N LEU A 274 20.92 8.50 -14.84
CA LEU A 274 20.75 8.29 -13.39
C LEU A 274 21.88 8.92 -12.56
N ARG A 275 23.15 8.71 -12.95
CA ARG A 275 24.31 9.27 -12.24
C ARG A 275 24.32 10.80 -12.21
N ARG A 276 23.90 11.47 -13.28
CA ARG A 276 23.85 12.95 -13.32
C ARG A 276 22.80 13.56 -12.40
N TYR A 277 21.76 12.81 -12.06
CA TYR A 277 20.77 13.20 -11.04
C TYR A 277 21.16 12.74 -9.63
N GLY A 278 22.41 12.36 -9.41
CA GLY A 278 22.90 11.90 -8.10
C GLY A 278 22.55 10.45 -7.75
N LEU A 279 21.84 9.72 -8.63
CA LEU A 279 21.45 8.33 -8.41
C LEU A 279 22.56 7.36 -8.85
N GLY A 280 23.74 7.50 -8.24
CA GLY A 280 24.93 6.72 -8.54
C GLY A 280 24.71 5.21 -8.42
N THR A 281 24.10 4.77 -7.32
CA THR A 281 23.75 3.36 -7.05
C THR A 281 22.79 2.81 -8.09
N ALA A 282 21.74 3.55 -8.44
CA ALA A 282 20.80 3.16 -9.50
C ALA A 282 21.52 2.96 -10.84
N GLY A 283 22.44 3.86 -11.19
CA GLY A 283 23.24 3.76 -12.41
C GLY A 283 24.19 2.55 -12.41
N ALA A 284 24.76 2.19 -11.26
CA ALA A 284 25.59 0.99 -11.10
C ALA A 284 24.76 -0.29 -11.26
N LEU A 285 23.60 -0.37 -10.60
CA LEU A 285 22.67 -1.49 -10.68
C LEU A 285 22.17 -1.69 -12.12
N LEU A 286 21.79 -0.61 -12.81
CA LEU A 286 21.37 -0.68 -14.21
C LEU A 286 22.48 -1.19 -15.13
N THR A 287 23.72 -0.74 -14.90
CA THR A 287 24.89 -1.22 -15.66
C THR A 287 25.11 -2.71 -15.43
N ALA A 288 25.07 -3.18 -14.18
CA ALA A 288 25.23 -4.58 -13.83
C ALA A 288 24.10 -5.45 -14.40
N LEU A 289 22.86 -4.97 -14.38
CA LEU A 289 21.70 -5.66 -14.94
C LEU A 289 21.84 -5.89 -16.45
N HIS A 290 22.22 -4.86 -17.20
CA HIS A 290 22.48 -5.01 -18.65
C HIS A 290 23.71 -5.88 -18.93
N ALA A 291 24.79 -5.75 -18.15
CA ALA A 291 26.00 -6.55 -18.35
C ALA A 291 25.73 -8.05 -18.16
N THR A 292 25.05 -8.43 -17.06
CA THR A 292 24.67 -9.82 -16.77
C THR A 292 23.62 -10.36 -17.75
N ALA A 293 22.75 -9.50 -18.29
CA ALA A 293 21.82 -9.87 -19.35
C ALA A 293 22.52 -10.16 -20.69
N ALA A 294 23.52 -9.36 -21.04
CA ALA A 294 24.28 -9.48 -22.28
C ALA A 294 25.39 -10.55 -22.22
N GLU A 295 25.74 -11.02 -21.01
CA GLU A 295 26.82 -11.98 -20.79
C GLU A 295 26.61 -13.27 -21.61
N ARG A 296 27.66 -13.60 -22.37
CA ARG A 296 27.79 -14.77 -23.24
C ARG A 296 29.22 -15.31 -23.09
N ALA A 297 29.47 -16.08 -22.05
CA ALA A 297 30.75 -16.73 -21.86
C ALA A 297 30.97 -17.80 -22.94
N ARG A 298 32.24 -18.00 -23.33
CA ARG A 298 32.63 -19.03 -24.29
C ARG A 298 33.69 -19.93 -23.68
N ASP A 299 33.66 -21.21 -24.03
CA ASP A 299 34.74 -22.14 -23.71
C ASP A 299 35.99 -21.84 -24.57
N PRO A 300 37.14 -22.47 -24.29
CA PRO A 300 38.36 -22.33 -25.10
C PRO A 300 38.20 -22.75 -26.57
N PHE A 301 37.15 -23.50 -26.90
CA PHE A 301 36.81 -23.93 -28.25
C PHE A 301 35.82 -22.97 -28.94
N GLY A 302 35.48 -21.83 -28.31
CA GLY A 302 34.59 -20.80 -28.85
C GLY A 302 33.09 -21.11 -28.72
N ARG A 303 32.70 -22.22 -28.10
CA ARG A 303 31.29 -22.60 -27.88
C ARG A 303 30.70 -21.77 -26.75
N LEU A 304 29.43 -21.41 -26.87
CA LEU A 304 28.74 -20.63 -25.84
C LEU A 304 28.49 -21.49 -24.60
N LEU A 305 28.89 -20.98 -23.45
CA LEU A 305 28.54 -21.56 -22.15
C LEU A 305 27.10 -21.18 -21.77
N PRO A 306 26.45 -21.99 -20.92
CA PRO A 306 25.18 -21.62 -20.31
C PRO A 306 25.27 -20.26 -19.61
N ALA A 307 24.17 -19.51 -19.61
CA ALA A 307 24.12 -18.25 -18.91
C ALA A 307 24.17 -18.46 -17.40
N ASP A 308 24.92 -17.63 -16.69
CA ASP A 308 24.87 -17.56 -15.23
C ASP A 308 23.57 -16.86 -14.80
N THR A 309 22.55 -17.67 -14.52
CA THR A 309 21.23 -17.19 -14.10
C THR A 309 21.26 -16.64 -12.67
N GLY A 310 22.15 -17.11 -11.81
CA GLY A 310 22.28 -16.65 -10.42
C GLY A 310 22.80 -15.21 -10.35
N ARG A 311 23.80 -14.88 -11.19
CA ARG A 311 24.34 -13.52 -11.27
C ARG A 311 23.33 -12.52 -11.82
N PHE A 312 22.59 -12.90 -12.86
CA PHE A 312 21.49 -12.07 -13.39
C PHE A 312 20.37 -11.90 -12.35
N ALA A 313 19.95 -12.97 -11.67
CA ALA A 313 18.93 -12.91 -10.63
C ALA A 313 19.35 -11.99 -9.48
N THR A 314 20.61 -12.04 -9.06
CA THR A 314 21.15 -11.15 -8.01
C THR A 314 21.15 -9.69 -8.45
N ALA A 315 21.56 -9.39 -9.69
CA ALA A 315 21.54 -8.04 -10.24
C ALA A 315 20.11 -7.50 -10.39
N TRP A 316 19.17 -8.35 -10.82
CA TRP A 316 17.75 -8.01 -10.93
C TRP A 316 17.12 -7.77 -9.56
N LEU A 317 17.36 -8.64 -8.58
CA LEU A 317 16.85 -8.50 -7.22
C LEU A 317 17.41 -7.24 -6.55
N GLY A 318 18.71 -6.98 -6.68
CA GLY A 318 19.33 -5.76 -6.17
C GLY A 318 18.73 -4.49 -6.78
N ALA A 319 18.41 -4.51 -8.08
CA ALA A 319 17.71 -3.41 -8.75
C ALA A 319 16.26 -3.25 -8.26
N ALA A 320 15.52 -4.35 -8.08
CA ALA A 320 14.13 -4.34 -7.60
C ALA A 320 14.04 -3.79 -6.17
N VAL A 321 14.84 -4.35 -5.25
CA VAL A 321 14.91 -3.89 -3.85
C VAL A 321 15.31 -2.42 -3.81
N TYR A 322 16.32 -2.00 -4.57
CA TYR A 322 16.71 -0.59 -4.60
C TYR A 322 15.56 0.34 -5.02
N THR A 323 14.75 -0.05 -6.03
CA THR A 323 13.62 0.78 -6.43
C THR A 323 12.55 0.89 -5.34
N GLU A 324 12.28 -0.21 -4.62
CA GLU A 324 11.34 -0.20 -3.49
C GLU A 324 11.88 0.63 -2.31
N GLU A 325 13.15 0.50 -1.97
CA GLU A 325 13.79 1.31 -0.92
C GLU A 325 13.75 2.82 -1.23
N VAL A 326 14.00 3.19 -2.49
CA VAL A 326 13.91 4.58 -2.93
C VAL A 326 12.48 5.10 -2.81
N ASP A 327 11.48 4.31 -3.20
CA ASP A 327 10.07 4.70 -3.08
C ASP A 327 9.67 4.88 -1.62
N ARG A 328 10.13 3.99 -0.72
CA ARG A 328 9.90 4.11 0.72
C ARG A 328 10.60 5.32 1.33
N ALA A 329 11.85 5.60 0.96
CA ALA A 329 12.59 6.76 1.44
C ALA A 329 11.98 8.08 0.97
N LEU A 330 11.59 8.18 -0.30
CA LEU A 330 10.92 9.37 -0.85
C LEU A 330 9.54 9.57 -0.24
N CYS A 331 8.79 8.48 -0.02
CA CYS A 331 7.52 8.52 0.68
C CYS A 331 7.67 9.04 2.13
N ALA A 332 8.63 8.49 2.88
CA ALA A 332 8.91 8.92 4.25
C ALA A 332 9.28 10.41 4.31
N ALA A 333 10.17 10.86 3.42
CA ALA A 333 10.57 12.27 3.34
C ALA A 333 9.40 13.19 2.98
N ALA A 334 8.57 12.81 2.01
CA ALA A 334 7.44 13.62 1.57
C ALA A 334 6.34 13.75 2.63
N TRP A 335 6.17 12.76 3.50
CA TRP A 335 5.17 12.77 4.57
C TRP A 335 5.75 12.95 5.98
N GLY A 336 7.01 13.40 6.09
CA GLY A 336 7.64 13.78 7.36
C GLY A 336 7.89 12.63 8.34
N ALA A 337 7.98 11.40 7.84
CA ALA A 337 8.29 10.21 8.64
C ALA A 337 9.78 9.85 8.55
N SER A 338 10.32 9.25 9.60
CA SER A 338 11.62 8.58 9.55
C SER A 338 11.55 7.35 8.67
N SER A 339 12.54 7.18 7.78
CA SER A 339 12.68 5.95 6.99
C SER A 339 13.32 4.85 7.86
N PRO A 340 12.68 3.66 7.99
CA PRO A 340 13.25 2.58 8.77
C PRO A 340 14.60 2.15 8.18
N GLY A 341 15.67 2.24 8.97
CA GLY A 341 17.04 1.83 8.60
C GLY A 341 18.05 2.97 8.44
N LEU A 342 17.62 4.20 8.19
CA LEU A 342 18.53 5.37 8.11
C LEU A 342 18.91 5.93 9.49
N ASP A 343 18.03 5.80 10.49
CA ASP A 343 18.23 6.29 11.87
C ASP A 343 19.17 5.40 12.71
N SER A 344 19.75 4.36 12.11
CA SER A 344 20.65 3.40 12.78
C SER A 344 22.13 3.59 12.44
N ARG A 345 22.54 4.80 12.04
CA ARG A 345 23.94 5.17 11.79
C ARG A 345 24.39 6.36 12.61
#